data_AF-A0A508A1Z5-F1
#
_entry.id   AF-A0A508A1Z5-F1
#
_cell.length_a   1.000
_cell.length_b   1.000
_cell.length_c   1.000
_cell.angle_alpha   90.00
_cell.angle_beta   90.00
_cell.angle_gamma   90.00
#
_symmetry.space_group_name_H-M   'P 1'
#
loop_
_entity.id
_entity.type
_entity.pdbx_description
1 polymer ?
#
loop_
_entity_poly.entity_id
_entity_poly.type
_entity_poly.pdbx_seq_one_letter_code
_entity_poly.pdbx_strand_id
1 'polypeptide(L)'
;MDTLLWPLKVAVAWVMVTIHKALVLIGFPDGPGVAWVLSIIGLTIVVRLLIMPLFVKQIRASRGMQLLQPEMQALQAKYKGKKDPESRQRMNEEMMALYRKHGTNPMASCLPLLVQMPIFFALFRVLASLGAVATGNYGRPSIGPLTMELAKQVQASSVFGASLSSSFMNSSVTQVKIVTVAMIIIMSVTQWYTMAQLSMKNMSTESLNSDNPMIRSQRMMMYVMPVIFAVSGVNFQIGVLVYWVVSNLWTMGQQFFTIRNMPAPGSEAEKRYRARVNAKRARKGLPSLEEEERAEAAAKAEAEGRTGGQRVQPVRKNRQKKSGGQNSDARPDVEQDATDEVTDSEDSASSKSHGLSDEEIARRRYERRARQRREAAARRKAQAKKKRNR
;
A
#
# COMPACT_ATOMS: atom_id res chain seq x y z
N MET A 1 -31.51 18.56 1.15
CA MET A 1 -30.36 17.80 0.59
C MET A 1 -30.19 17.98 -0.92
N ASP A 2 -31.25 17.99 -1.73
CA ASP A 2 -31.12 18.15 -3.20
C ASP A 2 -30.47 19.46 -3.66
N THR A 3 -30.66 20.54 -2.90
CA THR A 3 -30.05 21.85 -3.16
C THR A 3 -28.56 21.84 -2.87
N LEU A 4 -28.12 21.16 -1.81
CA LEU A 4 -26.70 21.08 -1.41
C LEU A 4 -25.85 20.31 -2.43
N LEU A 5 -26.38 19.19 -2.93
CA LEU A 5 -25.71 18.36 -3.93
C LEU A 5 -25.89 18.89 -5.36
N TRP A 6 -26.66 19.97 -5.56
CA TRP A 6 -26.99 20.48 -6.89
C TRP A 6 -25.76 20.80 -7.76
N PRO A 7 -24.75 21.54 -7.28
CA PRO A 7 -23.56 21.85 -8.09
C PRO A 7 -22.83 20.57 -8.51
N LEU A 8 -22.77 19.58 -7.62
CA LEU A 8 -22.14 18.30 -7.90
C LEU A 8 -22.93 17.48 -8.93
N LYS A 9 -24.27 17.47 -8.84
CA LYS A 9 -25.15 16.83 -9.82
C LYS A 9 -24.97 17.45 -11.21
N VAL A 10 -24.90 18.78 -11.30
CA VAL A 10 -24.65 19.50 -12.55
C VAL A 10 -23.27 19.15 -13.12
N ALA A 11 -22.22 19.14 -12.28
CA ALA A 11 -20.88 18.75 -12.71
C ALA A 11 -20.83 17.31 -13.25
N VAL A 12 -21.47 16.37 -12.54
CA VAL A 12 -21.59 14.97 -12.97
C VAL A 12 -22.30 14.87 -14.32
N ALA A 13 -23.43 15.56 -14.48
CA ALA A 13 -24.16 15.60 -15.75
C ALA A 13 -23.31 16.19 -16.88
N TRP A 14 -22.52 17.23 -16.60
CA TRP A 14 -21.63 17.85 -17.58
C TRP A 14 -20.56 16.90 -18.09
N VAL A 15 -19.88 16.22 -17.17
CA VAL A 15 -18.86 15.22 -17.51
C VAL A 15 -19.49 14.06 -18.30
N MET A 16 -20.64 13.54 -17.84
CA MET A 16 -21.33 12.43 -18.51
C MET A 16 -21.76 12.79 -19.95
N VAL A 17 -22.41 13.94 -20.15
CA VAL A 17 -22.84 14.38 -21.49
C VAL A 17 -21.65 14.67 -22.39
N THR A 18 -20.57 15.23 -21.85
CA THR A 18 -19.34 15.53 -22.62
C THR A 18 -18.67 14.25 -23.09
N ILE A 19 -18.55 13.23 -22.23
CA ILE A 19 -17.98 11.94 -22.61
C ILE A 19 -18.86 11.26 -23.66
N HIS A 20 -20.19 11.31 -23.51
CA HIS A 20 -21.09 10.78 -24.54
C HIS A 20 -20.84 11.44 -25.91
N LYS A 21 -20.82 12.77 -25.96
CA LYS A 21 -20.53 13.52 -27.20
C LYS A 21 -19.17 13.17 -27.78
N ALA A 22 -18.15 13.02 -26.94
CA ALA A 22 -16.82 12.61 -27.38
C ALA A 22 -16.81 11.19 -27.95
N LEU A 23 -17.56 10.25 -27.35
CA LEU A 23 -17.72 8.90 -27.87
C LEU A 23 -18.45 8.89 -29.22
N VAL A 24 -19.53 9.67 -29.37
CA VAL A 24 -20.22 9.82 -30.65
C VAL A 24 -19.29 10.39 -31.72
N LEU A 25 -18.47 11.39 -31.37
CA LEU A 25 -17.50 11.99 -32.29
C LEU A 25 -16.47 10.98 -32.82
N ILE A 26 -16.06 10.00 -32.01
CA ILE A 26 -15.09 8.96 -32.42
C ILE A 26 -15.75 7.73 -33.08
N GLY A 27 -17.05 7.80 -33.39
CA GLY A 27 -17.76 6.79 -34.19
C GLY A 27 -18.72 5.87 -33.42
N PHE A 28 -19.03 6.15 -32.14
CA PHE A 28 -20.12 5.44 -31.47
C PHE A 28 -21.50 5.95 -31.95
N PRO A 29 -22.54 5.10 -31.95
CA PRO A 29 -23.89 5.53 -32.34
C PRO A 29 -24.41 6.67 -31.47
N ASP A 30 -25.01 7.68 -32.10
CA ASP A 30 -25.75 8.73 -31.39
C ASP A 30 -27.12 8.19 -30.95
N GLY A 31 -27.57 8.60 -29.76
CA GLY A 31 -28.82 8.14 -29.16
C GLY A 31 -28.66 7.05 -28.08
N PRO A 32 -29.73 6.28 -27.79
CA PRO A 32 -29.70 5.24 -26.76
C PRO A 32 -28.72 4.12 -27.14
N GLY A 33 -27.85 3.71 -26.22
CA GLY A 33 -26.96 2.59 -26.46
C GLY A 33 -25.67 2.61 -25.65
N VAL A 34 -24.65 1.95 -26.20
CA VAL A 34 -23.37 1.69 -25.53
C VAL A 34 -22.61 2.97 -25.19
N ALA A 35 -22.80 4.06 -25.94
CA ALA A 35 -22.16 5.35 -25.66
C ALA A 35 -22.53 5.90 -24.27
N TRP A 36 -23.78 5.74 -23.84
CA TRP A 36 -24.22 6.14 -22.49
C TRP A 36 -23.63 5.24 -21.40
N VAL A 37 -23.50 3.94 -21.66
CA VAL A 37 -22.86 2.99 -20.74
C VAL A 37 -21.39 3.35 -20.55
N LEU A 38 -20.67 3.54 -21.65
CA LEU A 38 -19.27 3.94 -21.65
C LEU A 38 -19.07 5.34 -21.05
N SER A 39 -20.06 6.22 -21.17
CA SER A 39 -20.06 7.51 -20.50
C SER A 39 -20.10 7.39 -18.98
N ILE A 40 -20.92 6.50 -18.40
CA ILE A 40 -20.93 6.22 -16.96
C ILE A 40 -19.57 5.64 -16.51
N ILE A 41 -19.00 4.72 -17.30
CA ILE A 41 -17.67 4.14 -17.04
C ILE A 41 -16.60 5.24 -17.06
N GLY A 42 -16.60 6.07 -18.10
CA GLY A 42 -15.67 7.18 -18.29
C GLY A 42 -15.78 8.23 -17.19
N LEU A 43 -16.99 8.60 -16.80
CA LEU A 43 -17.25 9.50 -15.66
C LEU A 43 -16.57 8.97 -14.40
N THR A 44 -16.73 7.67 -14.12
CA THR A 44 -16.09 7.02 -12.96
C THR A 44 -14.58 7.17 -13.02
N ILE A 45 -13.96 6.91 -14.18
CA ILE A 45 -12.52 7.03 -14.39
C ILE A 45 -12.06 8.48 -14.20
N VAL A 46 -12.75 9.46 -14.81
CA VAL A 46 -12.41 10.90 -14.70
C VAL A 46 -12.44 11.35 -13.24
N VAL A 47 -13.53 11.05 -12.53
CA VAL A 47 -13.65 11.38 -11.10
C VAL A 47 -12.52 10.74 -10.30
N ARG A 48 -12.23 9.46 -10.56
CA ARG A 48 -11.16 8.73 -9.88
C ARG A 48 -9.76 9.31 -10.15
N LEU A 49 -9.49 9.77 -11.36
CA LEU A 49 -8.25 10.46 -11.72
C LEU A 49 -8.12 11.81 -10.99
N LEU A 50 -9.20 12.59 -10.92
CA LEU A 50 -9.21 13.89 -10.22
C LEU A 50 -8.92 13.75 -8.72
N ILE A 51 -9.47 12.72 -8.06
CA ILE A 51 -9.24 12.48 -6.63
C ILE A 51 -7.97 11.67 -6.34
N MET A 52 -7.29 11.14 -7.38
CA MET A 52 -6.07 10.34 -7.23
C MET A 52 -5.00 10.98 -6.33
N PRO A 53 -4.61 12.27 -6.50
CA PRO A 53 -3.58 12.87 -5.64
C PRO A 53 -3.99 12.93 -4.17
N LEU A 54 -5.28 13.18 -3.89
CA LEU A 54 -5.82 13.16 -2.54
C LEU A 54 -5.77 11.73 -1.97
N PHE A 55 -6.15 10.74 -2.77
CA PHE A 55 -6.11 9.35 -2.37
C PHE A 55 -4.67 8.86 -2.09
N VAL A 56 -3.67 9.29 -2.88
CA VAL A 56 -2.26 8.98 -2.59
C VAL A 56 -1.82 9.57 -1.24
N LYS A 57 -2.27 10.78 -0.89
CA LYS A 57 -2.01 11.37 0.44
C LYS A 57 -2.68 10.56 1.54
N GLN A 58 -3.92 10.09 1.35
CA GLN A 58 -4.58 9.18 2.29
C GLN A 58 -3.82 7.88 2.47
N ILE A 59 -3.38 7.22 1.39
CA ILE A 59 -2.63 5.97 1.50
C ILE A 59 -1.38 6.17 2.36
N ARG A 60 -0.65 7.28 2.15
CA ARG A 60 0.52 7.60 2.97
C ARG A 60 0.16 7.75 4.45
N ALA A 61 -0.94 8.42 4.76
CA ALA A 61 -1.44 8.53 6.14
C ALA A 61 -1.82 7.16 6.74
N SER A 62 -2.47 6.29 5.95
CA SER A 62 -2.82 4.93 6.36
C SER A 62 -1.58 4.04 6.56
N ARG A 63 -0.51 4.24 5.78
CA ARG A 63 0.78 3.55 5.96
C ARG A 63 1.46 3.95 7.27
N GLY A 64 1.40 5.23 7.63
CA GLY A 64 1.86 5.71 8.94
C GLY A 64 1.20 4.93 10.07
N MET A 65 -0.13 4.73 9.98
CA MET A 65 -0.86 3.93 10.97
C MET A 65 -0.41 2.47 11.04
N GLN A 66 -0.05 1.85 9.91
CA GLN A 66 0.47 0.48 9.89
C GLN A 66 1.84 0.38 10.59
N LEU A 67 2.70 1.39 10.46
CA LEU A 67 3.99 1.44 11.17
C LEU A 67 3.83 1.52 12.70
N LEU A 68 2.76 2.17 13.18
CA LEU A 68 2.44 2.23 14.61
C LEU A 68 1.80 0.95 15.15
N GLN A 69 1.36 0.03 14.30
CA GLN A 69 0.66 -1.18 14.72
C GLN A 69 1.40 -2.01 15.82
N PRO A 70 2.72 -2.24 15.76
CA PRO A 70 3.42 -2.97 16.83
C PRO A 70 3.43 -2.21 18.16
N GLU A 71 3.62 -0.88 18.13
CA GLU A 71 3.60 -0.05 19.34
C GLU A 71 2.18 0.04 19.94
N MET A 72 1.17 0.10 19.07
CA MET A 72 -0.24 0.00 19.45
C MET A 72 -0.55 -1.35 20.11
N GLN A 73 0.03 -2.45 19.61
CA GLN A 73 -0.11 -3.78 20.20
C GLN A 73 0.56 -3.88 21.56
N ALA A 74 1.77 -3.32 21.71
CA ALA A 74 2.46 -3.25 23.00
C ALA A 74 1.66 -2.44 24.02
N LEU A 75 1.07 -1.31 23.61
CA LEU A 75 0.18 -0.52 24.45
C LEU A 75 -1.07 -1.31 24.86
N GLN A 76 -1.72 -2.01 23.93
CA GLN A 76 -2.86 -2.87 24.25
C GLN A 76 -2.49 -4.00 25.21
N ALA A 77 -1.31 -4.59 25.05
CA ALA A 77 -0.79 -5.62 25.95
C ALA A 77 -0.55 -5.08 27.38
N LYS A 78 0.00 -3.86 27.52
CA LYS A 78 0.23 -3.18 28.81
C LYS A 78 -1.06 -2.99 29.63
N TYR A 79 -2.20 -2.82 28.97
CA TYR A 79 -3.51 -2.62 29.60
C TYR A 79 -4.41 -3.86 29.53
N LYS A 80 -3.93 -4.99 28.98
CA LYS A 80 -4.71 -6.22 28.86
C LYS A 80 -5.15 -6.71 30.25
N GLY A 81 -6.44 -7.00 30.39
CA GLY A 81 -7.03 -7.46 31.65
C GLY A 81 -7.46 -6.35 32.62
N LYS A 82 -7.06 -5.09 32.40
CA LYS A 82 -7.51 -3.95 33.21
C LYS A 82 -8.89 -3.48 32.73
N LYS A 83 -9.90 -3.55 33.60
CA LYS A 83 -11.29 -3.18 33.28
C LYS A 83 -11.72 -1.85 33.90
N ASP A 84 -10.87 -1.25 34.73
CA ASP A 84 -11.21 -0.02 35.45
C ASP A 84 -11.44 1.15 34.48
N PRO A 85 -12.43 2.03 34.74
CA PRO A 85 -12.68 3.21 33.93
C PRO A 85 -11.44 4.09 33.75
N GLU A 86 -10.64 4.24 34.81
CA GLU A 86 -9.40 5.01 34.80
C GLU A 86 -8.32 4.38 33.90
N SER A 87 -8.14 3.05 34.00
CA SER A 87 -7.21 2.31 33.14
C SER A 87 -7.55 2.46 31.65
N ARG A 88 -8.85 2.48 31.30
CA ARG A 88 -9.31 2.71 29.93
C ARG A 88 -9.07 4.15 29.47
N GLN A 89 -9.28 5.13 30.34
CA GLN A 89 -8.98 6.54 30.04
C GLN A 89 -7.49 6.74 29.78
N ARG A 90 -6.62 6.23 30.67
CA ARG A 90 -5.16 6.29 30.48
C ARG A 90 -4.69 5.58 29.21
N MET A 91 -5.29 4.44 28.87
CA MET A 91 -5.00 3.75 27.61
C MET A 91 -5.35 4.62 26.39
N ASN A 92 -6.51 5.30 26.42
CA ASN A 92 -6.91 6.21 25.34
C ASN A 92 -5.99 7.43 25.23
N GLU A 93 -5.55 7.98 26.37
CA GLU A 93 -4.60 9.10 26.42
C GLU A 93 -3.22 8.70 25.89
N GLU A 94 -2.67 7.56 26.34
CA GLU A 94 -1.40 7.03 25.86
C GLU A 94 -1.48 6.69 24.36
N MET A 95 -2.61 6.16 23.89
CA MET A 95 -2.86 5.91 22.46
C MET A 95 -2.85 7.21 21.65
N MET A 96 -3.53 8.26 22.14
CA MET A 96 -3.53 9.56 21.47
C MET A 96 -2.16 10.24 21.52
N ALA A 97 -1.42 10.10 22.63
CA ALA A 97 -0.05 10.57 22.74
C ALA A 97 0.88 9.84 21.77
N LEU A 98 0.69 8.53 21.58
CA LEU A 98 1.42 7.74 20.60
C LEU A 98 1.14 8.26 19.17
N TYR A 99 -0.13 8.44 18.80
CA TYR A 99 -0.48 9.04 17.51
C TYR A 99 0.19 10.41 17.28
N ARG A 100 0.21 11.27 18.30
CA ARG A 100 0.88 12.58 18.24
C ARG A 100 2.40 12.46 18.09
N LYS A 101 3.06 11.58 18.86
CA LYS A 101 4.53 11.36 18.81
C LYS A 101 5.00 10.95 17.42
N HIS A 102 4.23 10.12 16.72
CA HIS A 102 4.57 9.68 15.37
C HIS A 102 3.92 10.52 14.26
N GLY A 103 3.34 11.68 14.60
CA GLY A 103 2.73 12.60 13.63
C GLY A 103 1.62 11.97 12.76
N THR A 104 0.95 10.93 13.26
CA THR A 104 -0.05 10.16 12.52
C THR A 104 -1.45 10.48 13.07
N ASN A 105 -2.43 10.74 12.19
CA ASN A 105 -3.80 11.06 12.59
C ASN A 105 -4.78 9.95 12.18
N PRO A 106 -5.55 9.34 13.11
CA PRO A 106 -6.56 8.33 12.78
C PRO A 106 -7.64 8.84 11.81
N MET A 107 -8.02 10.12 11.89
CA MET A 107 -9.03 10.71 10.98
C MET A 107 -8.54 10.89 9.54
N ALA A 108 -7.23 10.98 9.32
CA ALA A 108 -6.69 11.05 7.97
C ALA A 108 -6.93 9.75 7.18
N SER A 109 -7.16 8.63 7.87
CA SER A 109 -7.44 7.35 7.25
C SER A 109 -8.88 7.23 6.72
N CYS A 110 -9.84 7.94 7.32
CA CYS A 110 -11.26 7.90 6.91
C CYS A 110 -11.66 9.00 5.92
N LEU A 111 -10.78 10.00 5.69
CA LEU A 111 -11.04 11.14 4.81
C LEU A 111 -11.50 10.72 3.39
N PRO A 112 -10.90 9.66 2.82
CA PRO A 112 -11.43 8.71 1.84
C PRO A 112 -12.91 8.73 1.60
N LEU A 113 -13.56 8.12 2.58
CA LEU A 113 -14.99 7.91 2.60
C LEU A 113 -15.71 9.24 2.63
N LEU A 114 -15.25 10.21 3.42
CA LEU A 114 -15.89 11.52 3.52
C LEU A 114 -15.90 12.30 2.20
N VAL A 115 -14.81 12.29 1.43
CA VAL A 115 -14.74 12.95 0.13
C VAL A 115 -15.53 12.18 -0.93
N GLN A 116 -15.53 10.85 -0.85
CA GLN A 116 -16.21 10.00 -1.82
C GLN A 116 -17.74 10.00 -1.65
N MET A 117 -18.26 10.14 -0.42
CA MET A 117 -19.69 10.10 -0.14
C MET A 117 -20.50 11.15 -0.92
N PRO A 118 -20.15 12.46 -0.93
CA PRO A 118 -20.86 13.46 -1.73
C PRO A 118 -20.87 13.15 -3.23
N ILE A 119 -19.75 12.68 -3.77
CA ILE A 119 -19.59 12.32 -5.19
C ILE A 119 -20.50 11.15 -5.53
N PHE A 120 -20.48 10.10 -4.71
CA PHE A 120 -21.36 8.95 -4.86
C PHE A 120 -22.84 9.35 -4.80
N PHE A 121 -23.24 10.14 -3.80
CA PHE A 121 -24.62 10.57 -3.67
C PHE A 121 -25.08 11.44 -4.84
N ALA A 122 -24.22 12.30 -5.38
CA ALA A 122 -24.57 13.08 -6.56
C ALA A 122 -24.78 12.19 -7.78
N LEU A 123 -23.86 11.26 -8.06
CA LEU A 123 -24.00 10.31 -9.17
C LEU A 123 -25.24 9.45 -9.01
N PHE A 124 -25.44 8.87 -7.82
CA PHE A 124 -26.62 8.07 -7.50
C PHE A 124 -27.91 8.87 -7.71
N ARG A 125 -27.96 10.11 -7.22
CA ARG A 125 -29.13 11.00 -7.40
C ARG A 125 -29.36 11.34 -8.87
N VAL A 126 -28.32 11.59 -9.66
CA VAL A 126 -28.45 11.85 -11.11
C VAL A 126 -29.07 10.63 -11.80
N LEU A 127 -28.51 9.44 -11.60
CA LEU A 127 -29.02 8.21 -12.21
C LEU A 127 -30.44 7.88 -11.73
N ALA A 128 -30.69 7.96 -10.41
CA ALA A 128 -32.00 7.67 -9.83
C ALA A 128 -33.09 8.67 -10.27
N SER A 129 -32.71 9.91 -10.61
CA SER A 129 -33.65 10.94 -11.06
C SER A 129 -33.89 10.97 -12.57
N LEU A 130 -33.17 10.15 -13.36
CA LEU A 130 -33.36 10.08 -14.81
C LEU A 130 -34.83 9.87 -15.18
N GLY A 131 -35.54 8.98 -14.46
CA GLY A 131 -36.98 8.72 -14.59
C GLY A 131 -37.81 10.00 -14.56
N ALA A 132 -37.64 10.77 -13.49
CA ALA A 132 -38.34 12.03 -13.28
C ALA A 132 -37.92 13.12 -14.28
N VAL A 133 -36.64 13.16 -14.69
CA VAL A 133 -36.15 14.15 -15.66
C VAL A 133 -36.72 13.86 -17.06
N ALA A 134 -36.74 12.60 -17.47
CA ALA A 134 -37.27 12.19 -18.78
C ALA A 134 -38.79 12.40 -18.94
N THR A 135 -39.52 12.43 -17.82
CA THR A 135 -40.97 12.65 -17.77
C THR A 135 -41.34 14.10 -17.46
N GLY A 136 -40.36 14.97 -17.21
CA GLY A 136 -40.59 16.37 -16.81
C GLY A 136 -40.99 16.57 -15.34
N ASN A 137 -41.16 15.49 -14.57
CA ASN A 137 -41.64 15.51 -13.19
C ASN A 137 -40.54 15.72 -12.13
N TYR A 138 -39.34 16.13 -12.54
CA TYR A 138 -38.20 16.33 -11.62
C TYR A 138 -38.27 17.62 -10.80
N GLY A 139 -39.17 18.54 -11.13
CA GLY A 139 -39.26 19.87 -10.52
C GLY A 139 -38.20 20.87 -11.02
N ARG A 140 -37.38 20.47 -12.00
CA ARG A 140 -36.45 21.31 -12.77
C ARG A 140 -36.43 20.82 -14.23
N PRO A 141 -36.18 21.70 -15.22
CA PRO A 141 -36.22 21.32 -16.63
C PRO A 141 -35.10 20.36 -17.05
N SER A 142 -33.94 20.41 -16.39
CA SER A 142 -32.79 19.57 -16.68
C SER A 142 -31.86 19.49 -15.47
N ILE A 143 -30.91 18.55 -15.51
CA ILE A 143 -29.75 18.53 -14.60
C ILE A 143 -28.54 19.04 -15.39
N GLY A 144 -28.33 20.35 -15.40
CA GLY A 144 -27.30 20.96 -16.24
C GLY A 144 -27.54 20.64 -17.72
N PRO A 145 -26.55 20.08 -18.46
CA PRO A 145 -26.72 19.72 -19.87
C PRO A 145 -27.51 18.43 -20.07
N LEU A 146 -27.85 17.68 -19.01
CA LEU A 146 -28.69 16.49 -19.10
C LEU A 146 -30.16 16.91 -19.21
N THR A 147 -30.60 17.10 -20.45
CA THR A 147 -31.97 17.46 -20.80
C THR A 147 -32.93 16.28 -20.69
N MET A 148 -34.23 16.55 -20.77
CA MET A 148 -35.27 15.52 -20.81
C MET A 148 -35.02 14.48 -21.91
N GLU A 149 -34.60 14.92 -23.10
CA GLU A 149 -34.32 14.02 -24.23
C GLU A 149 -33.11 13.12 -23.97
N LEU A 150 -32.01 13.68 -23.48
CA LEU A 150 -30.83 12.89 -23.11
C LEU A 150 -31.14 11.93 -21.96
N ALA A 151 -31.99 12.33 -21.01
CA ALA A 151 -32.45 11.44 -19.95
C ALA A 151 -33.28 10.26 -20.47
N LYS A 152 -34.12 10.46 -21.50
CA LYS A 152 -34.84 9.37 -22.20
C LYS A 152 -33.85 8.42 -22.87
N GLN A 153 -32.82 8.95 -23.53
CA GLN A 153 -31.80 8.12 -24.16
C GLN A 153 -31.03 7.27 -23.16
N VAL A 154 -30.66 7.84 -22.01
CA VAL A 154 -29.95 7.09 -20.95
C VAL A 154 -30.84 5.96 -20.40
N GLN A 155 -32.14 6.19 -20.18
CA GLN A 155 -33.05 5.15 -19.72
C GLN A 155 -33.26 4.02 -20.74
N ALA A 156 -33.37 4.38 -22.01
CA ALA A 156 -33.52 3.42 -23.10
C ALA A 156 -32.22 2.64 -23.39
N SER A 157 -31.08 3.10 -22.87
CA SER A 157 -29.80 2.41 -23.01
C SER A 157 -29.76 1.15 -22.15
N SER A 158 -29.11 0.10 -22.65
CA SER A 158 -29.02 -1.19 -21.98
C SER A 158 -27.59 -1.73 -21.91
N VAL A 159 -27.33 -2.55 -20.89
CA VAL A 159 -26.07 -3.27 -20.67
C VAL A 159 -26.41 -4.75 -20.62
N PHE A 160 -25.81 -5.53 -21.51
CA PHE A 160 -26.14 -6.95 -21.69
C PHE A 160 -27.67 -7.17 -21.84
N GLY A 161 -28.34 -6.26 -22.55
CA GLY A 161 -29.79 -6.23 -22.82
C GLY A 161 -30.68 -5.91 -21.62
N ALA A 162 -30.11 -5.43 -20.52
CA ALA A 162 -30.86 -4.93 -19.38
C ALA A 162 -30.77 -3.39 -19.29
N SER A 163 -31.91 -2.70 -19.25
CA SER A 163 -31.98 -1.23 -19.24
C SER A 163 -31.26 -0.63 -18.01
N LEU A 164 -30.58 0.50 -18.20
CA LEU A 164 -29.83 1.18 -17.12
C LEU A 164 -30.72 1.62 -15.94
N SER A 165 -32.00 1.90 -16.17
CA SER A 165 -32.93 2.35 -15.13
C SER A 165 -33.69 1.22 -14.44
N SER A 166 -33.61 -0.02 -14.94
CA SER A 166 -34.29 -1.15 -14.32
C SER A 166 -33.53 -1.64 -13.08
N SER A 167 -34.27 -2.23 -12.14
CA SER A 167 -33.72 -2.88 -10.94
C SER A 167 -34.33 -4.28 -10.80
N PHE A 168 -33.73 -5.12 -9.96
CA PHE A 168 -34.23 -6.47 -9.72
C PHE A 168 -35.66 -6.46 -9.15
N MET A 169 -35.95 -5.53 -8.24
CA MET A 169 -37.25 -5.44 -7.57
C MET A 169 -38.37 -4.91 -8.48
N ASN A 170 -38.04 -4.07 -9.47
CA ASN A 170 -39.05 -3.38 -10.29
C ASN A 170 -39.24 -4.00 -11.68
N SER A 171 -38.44 -5.00 -12.05
CA SER A 171 -38.48 -5.62 -13.38
C SER A 171 -38.94 -7.06 -13.33
N SER A 172 -39.97 -7.40 -14.12
CA SER A 172 -40.37 -8.79 -14.37
C SER A 172 -39.47 -9.51 -15.36
N VAL A 173 -38.66 -8.78 -16.15
CA VAL A 173 -37.78 -9.32 -17.18
C VAL A 173 -36.66 -10.17 -16.58
N THR A 174 -36.60 -11.45 -16.98
CA THR A 174 -35.58 -12.42 -16.50
C THR A 174 -34.16 -11.95 -16.78
N GLN A 175 -33.91 -11.36 -17.94
CA GLN A 175 -32.59 -10.83 -18.31
C GLN A 175 -32.09 -9.75 -17.34
N VAL A 176 -32.96 -8.85 -16.89
CA VAL A 176 -32.63 -7.82 -15.89
C VAL A 176 -32.23 -8.48 -14.57
N LYS A 177 -32.94 -9.53 -14.15
CA LYS A 177 -32.65 -10.26 -12.92
C LYS A 177 -31.29 -10.96 -13.00
N ILE A 178 -31.00 -11.65 -14.11
CA ILE A 178 -29.71 -12.33 -14.33
C ILE A 178 -28.55 -11.33 -14.32
N VAL A 179 -28.65 -10.25 -15.09
CA VAL A 179 -27.60 -9.21 -15.16
C VAL A 179 -27.38 -8.56 -13.78
N THR A 180 -28.46 -8.25 -13.06
CA THR A 180 -28.37 -7.67 -11.72
C THR A 180 -27.66 -8.61 -10.74
N VAL A 181 -28.06 -9.88 -10.68
CA VAL A 181 -27.42 -10.88 -9.80
C VAL A 181 -25.94 -11.06 -10.17
N ALA A 182 -25.61 -11.15 -11.47
CA ALA A 182 -24.23 -11.25 -11.93
C ALA A 182 -23.38 -10.04 -11.49
N MET A 183 -23.90 -8.81 -11.63
CA MET A 183 -23.21 -7.61 -11.18
C MET A 183 -23.02 -7.56 -9.67
N ILE A 184 -24.02 -8.00 -8.88
CA ILE A 184 -23.91 -8.08 -7.42
C ILE A 184 -22.84 -9.09 -7.01
N ILE A 185 -22.78 -10.26 -7.66
CA ILE A 185 -21.74 -11.26 -7.40
C ILE A 185 -20.36 -10.68 -7.74
N ILE A 186 -20.18 -10.09 -8.91
CA ILE A 186 -18.92 -9.46 -9.32
C ILE A 186 -18.50 -8.39 -8.32
N MET A 187 -19.43 -7.53 -7.91
CA MET A 187 -19.19 -6.48 -6.93
C MET A 187 -18.77 -7.06 -5.58
N SER A 188 -19.48 -8.07 -5.08
CA SER A 188 -19.16 -8.74 -3.81
C SER A 188 -17.80 -9.42 -3.84
N VAL A 189 -17.48 -10.15 -4.92
CA VAL A 189 -16.18 -10.83 -5.10
C VAL A 189 -15.06 -9.82 -5.21
N THR A 190 -15.22 -8.75 -6.00
CA THR A 190 -14.20 -7.71 -6.16
C THR A 190 -13.98 -6.92 -4.86
N GLN A 191 -15.05 -6.56 -4.14
CA GLN A 191 -14.93 -5.89 -2.84
C GLN A 191 -14.25 -6.82 -1.81
N TRP A 192 -14.67 -8.08 -1.74
CA TRP A 192 -14.03 -9.06 -0.88
C TRP A 192 -12.55 -9.19 -1.21
N TYR A 193 -12.19 -9.32 -2.49
CA TYR A 193 -10.81 -9.43 -2.93
C TYR A 193 -9.97 -8.21 -2.54
N THR A 194 -10.48 -6.99 -2.77
CA THR A 194 -9.75 -5.75 -2.40
C THR A 194 -9.52 -5.67 -0.89
N MET A 195 -10.51 -6.06 -0.08
CA MET A 195 -10.41 -6.09 1.37
C MET A 195 -9.43 -7.18 1.85
N ALA A 196 -9.52 -8.37 1.26
CA ALA A 196 -8.67 -9.51 1.53
C ALA A 196 -7.20 -9.22 1.15
N GLN A 197 -6.98 -8.51 0.03
CA GLN A 197 -5.65 -8.08 -0.41
C GLN A 197 -4.99 -7.13 0.59
N LEU A 198 -5.75 -6.18 1.16
CA LEU A 198 -5.23 -5.27 2.18
C LEU A 198 -4.93 -5.99 3.50
N SER A 199 -5.78 -6.92 3.92
CA SER A 199 -5.62 -7.62 5.20
C SER A 199 -4.52 -8.69 5.16
N MET A 200 -4.54 -9.57 4.15
CA MET A 200 -3.72 -10.78 4.14
C MET A 200 -2.30 -10.57 3.60
N LYS A 201 -2.09 -9.58 2.71
CA LYS A 201 -0.76 -9.36 2.09
C LYS A 201 0.09 -8.29 2.79
N ASN A 202 -0.51 -7.52 3.70
CA ASN A 202 0.18 -6.43 4.41
C ASN A 202 0.37 -6.69 5.92
N MET A 203 0.05 -7.89 6.42
CA MET A 203 0.21 -8.26 7.83
C MET A 203 1.18 -9.45 7.99
N SER A 204 1.97 -9.45 9.05
CA SER A 204 2.84 -10.57 9.41
C SER A 204 2.02 -11.76 9.92
N THR A 205 2.50 -12.98 9.72
CA THR A 205 1.86 -14.23 10.15
C THR A 205 1.55 -14.29 11.65
N GLU A 206 2.34 -13.62 12.50
CA GLU A 206 2.06 -13.49 13.95
C GLU A 206 0.82 -12.64 14.25
N SER A 207 0.61 -11.54 13.52
CA SER A 207 -0.53 -10.65 13.75
C SER A 207 -1.87 -11.27 13.32
N LEU A 208 -1.87 -12.18 12.35
CA LEU A 208 -3.06 -12.90 11.86
C LEU A 208 -3.71 -13.82 12.92
N ASN A 209 -2.92 -14.25 13.91
CA ASN A 209 -3.35 -15.09 15.04
C ASN A 209 -3.51 -14.29 16.34
N SER A 210 -3.25 -12.97 16.31
CA SER A 210 -3.42 -12.13 17.48
C SER A 210 -4.90 -11.86 17.76
N ASP A 211 -5.27 -11.90 19.03
CA ASP A 211 -6.61 -11.55 19.56
C ASP A 211 -6.94 -10.05 19.44
N ASN A 212 -6.41 -9.40 18.41
CA ASN A 212 -6.44 -7.96 18.25
C ASN A 212 -7.84 -7.51 17.80
N PRO A 213 -8.53 -6.64 18.56
CA PRO A 213 -9.88 -6.17 18.23
C PRO A 213 -9.99 -5.56 16.83
N MET A 214 -8.91 -4.93 16.35
CA MET A 214 -8.85 -4.33 15.02
C MET A 214 -8.91 -5.37 13.89
N ILE A 215 -8.14 -6.45 14.00
CA ILE A 215 -8.10 -7.53 12.99
C ILE A 215 -9.42 -8.29 12.99
N ARG A 216 -10.02 -8.51 14.18
CA ARG A 216 -11.34 -9.13 14.30
C ARG A 216 -12.42 -8.29 13.61
N SER A 217 -12.44 -6.98 13.86
CA SER A 217 -13.34 -6.05 13.18
C SER A 217 -13.14 -6.06 11.65
N GLN A 218 -11.89 -6.08 11.19
CA GLN A 218 -11.55 -6.16 9.77
C GLN A 218 -12.02 -7.46 9.11
N ARG A 219 -11.83 -8.61 9.78
CA ARG A 219 -12.27 -9.93 9.31
C ARG A 219 -13.80 -10.04 9.29
N MET A 220 -14.48 -9.52 10.31
CA MET A 220 -15.93 -9.46 10.35
C MET A 220 -16.49 -8.63 9.18
N MET A 221 -15.91 -7.46 8.91
CA MET A 221 -16.33 -6.62 7.78
C MET A 221 -16.19 -7.33 6.43
N MET A 222 -15.17 -8.18 6.26
CA MET A 222 -14.94 -8.96 5.05
C MET A 222 -16.07 -9.97 4.76
N TYR A 223 -16.70 -10.53 5.80
CA TYR A 223 -17.83 -11.47 5.66
C TYR A 223 -19.18 -10.76 5.62
N VAL A 224 -19.34 -9.68 6.38
CA VAL A 224 -20.61 -8.94 6.47
C VAL A 224 -20.90 -8.15 5.18
N MET A 225 -19.88 -7.53 4.57
CA MET A 225 -20.08 -6.68 3.38
C MET A 225 -20.68 -7.41 2.17
N PRO A 226 -20.22 -8.61 1.76
CA PRO A 226 -20.85 -9.37 0.69
C PRO A 226 -22.34 -9.65 0.95
N VAL A 227 -22.72 -9.91 2.20
CA VAL A 227 -24.13 -10.13 2.59
C VAL A 227 -24.94 -8.84 2.47
N ILE A 228 -24.40 -7.70 2.94
CA ILE A 228 -25.03 -6.39 2.78
C ILE A 228 -25.26 -6.09 1.30
N PHE A 229 -24.26 -6.35 0.45
CA PHE A 229 -24.39 -6.13 -0.99
C PHE A 229 -25.37 -7.09 -1.66
N ALA A 230 -25.46 -8.35 -1.21
CA ALA A 230 -26.46 -9.29 -1.71
C ALA A 230 -27.89 -8.80 -1.41
N VAL A 231 -28.15 -8.30 -0.21
CA VAL A 231 -29.49 -7.84 0.23
C VAL A 231 -29.84 -6.45 -0.30
N SER A 232 -28.90 -5.50 -0.26
CA SER A 232 -29.15 -4.13 -0.73
C SER A 232 -29.05 -4.01 -2.25
N GLY A 233 -28.20 -4.82 -2.89
CA GLY A 233 -27.89 -4.78 -4.32
C GLY A 233 -29.11 -4.85 -5.22
N VAL A 234 -30.09 -5.67 -4.84
CA VAL A 234 -31.33 -5.89 -5.62
C VAL A 234 -32.20 -4.63 -5.76
N ASN A 235 -32.04 -3.66 -4.86
CA ASN A 235 -32.79 -2.41 -4.89
C ASN A 235 -32.19 -1.37 -5.84
N PHE A 236 -30.92 -1.54 -6.25
CA PHE A 236 -30.25 -0.56 -7.09
C PHE A 236 -30.55 -0.77 -8.58
N GLN A 237 -30.55 0.35 -9.31
CA GLN A 237 -30.70 0.35 -10.76
C GLN A 237 -29.40 -0.14 -11.43
N ILE A 238 -29.51 -0.76 -12.60
CA ILE A 238 -28.36 -1.30 -13.34
C ILE A 238 -27.27 -0.25 -13.60
N GLY A 239 -27.63 0.99 -13.91
CA GLY A 239 -26.64 2.06 -14.10
C GLY A 239 -25.79 2.32 -12.85
N VAL A 240 -26.37 2.20 -11.66
CA VAL A 240 -25.64 2.31 -10.38
C VAL A 240 -24.73 1.09 -10.18
N LEU A 241 -25.19 -0.10 -10.54
CA LEU A 241 -24.40 -1.33 -10.46
C LEU A 241 -23.20 -1.31 -11.42
N VAL A 242 -23.38 -0.79 -12.64
CA VAL A 242 -22.28 -0.56 -13.61
C VAL A 242 -21.23 0.34 -13.00
N TYR A 243 -21.65 1.48 -12.43
CA TYR A 243 -20.74 2.39 -11.73
C TYR A 243 -19.97 1.65 -10.62
N TRP A 244 -20.66 0.84 -9.79
CA TRP A 244 -20.01 0.11 -8.70
C TRP A 244 -18.99 -0.90 -9.17
N VAL A 245 -19.31 -1.71 -10.19
CA VAL A 245 -18.37 -2.67 -10.77
C VAL A 245 -17.11 -1.95 -11.27
N VAL A 246 -17.26 -0.88 -12.03
CA VAL A 246 -16.14 -0.09 -12.56
C VAL A 246 -15.32 0.54 -11.43
N SER A 247 -16.00 1.11 -10.44
CA SER A 247 -15.39 1.71 -9.25
C SER A 247 -14.56 0.69 -8.46
N ASN A 248 -15.06 -0.55 -8.33
CA ASN A 248 -14.35 -1.62 -7.64
C ASN A 248 -13.16 -2.13 -8.45
N LEU A 249 -13.31 -2.30 -9.76
CA LEU A 249 -12.22 -2.66 -10.66
C LEU A 249 -11.11 -1.59 -10.66
N TRP A 250 -11.50 -0.31 -10.68
CA TRP A 250 -10.57 0.80 -10.50
C TRP A 250 -9.84 0.70 -9.17
N THR A 251 -10.58 0.53 -8.07
CA THR A 251 -10.00 0.42 -6.73
C THR A 251 -9.04 -0.76 -6.65
N MET A 252 -9.38 -1.90 -7.25
CA MET A 252 -8.50 -3.07 -7.32
C MET A 252 -7.22 -2.79 -8.11
N GLY A 253 -7.33 -2.16 -9.30
CA GLY A 253 -6.17 -1.77 -10.10
C GLY A 253 -5.29 -0.75 -9.37
N GLN A 254 -5.90 0.24 -8.73
CA GLN A 254 -5.22 1.24 -7.92
C GLN A 254 -4.54 0.62 -6.70
N GLN A 255 -5.20 -0.31 -6.00
CA GLN A 255 -4.65 -1.03 -4.86
C GLN A 255 -3.47 -1.88 -5.28
N PHE A 256 -3.56 -2.57 -6.41
CA PHE A 256 -2.47 -3.32 -7.01
C PHE A 256 -1.26 -2.43 -7.33
N PHE A 257 -1.48 -1.30 -8.01
CA PHE A 257 -0.42 -0.33 -8.32
C PHE A 257 0.22 0.24 -7.05
N THR A 258 -0.61 0.58 -6.06
CA THR A 258 -0.17 1.14 -4.78
C THR A 258 0.68 0.13 -4.00
N ILE A 259 0.20 -1.09 -3.78
CA ILE A 259 0.94 -2.13 -3.04
C ILE A 259 2.26 -2.45 -3.74
N ARG A 260 2.27 -2.43 -5.08
CA ARG A 260 3.47 -2.69 -5.86
C ARG A 260 4.54 -1.62 -5.70
N ASN A 261 4.15 -0.36 -5.53
CA ASN A 261 5.05 0.80 -5.50
C ASN A 261 5.32 1.33 -4.07
N MET A 262 4.42 1.05 -3.14
CA MET A 262 4.46 1.47 -1.73
C MET A 262 4.02 0.30 -0.84
N PRO A 263 4.84 -0.76 -0.71
CA PRO A 263 4.45 -1.94 0.05
C PRO A 263 4.35 -1.64 1.55
N ALA A 264 3.58 -2.47 2.27
CA ALA A 264 3.50 -2.37 3.72
C ALA A 264 4.84 -2.79 4.36
N PRO A 265 5.37 -2.01 5.32
CA PRO A 265 6.63 -2.32 6.00
C PRO A 265 6.60 -3.70 6.65
N GLY A 266 7.68 -4.48 6.51
CA GLY A 266 7.76 -5.84 7.07
C GLY A 266 7.01 -6.95 6.30
N SER A 267 6.21 -6.60 5.29
CA SER A 267 5.50 -7.60 4.45
C SER A 267 6.43 -8.31 3.45
N GLU A 268 6.00 -9.47 2.93
CA GLU A 268 6.70 -10.10 1.79
C GLU A 268 6.75 -9.19 0.56
N ALA A 269 5.71 -8.36 0.36
CA ALA A 269 5.66 -7.41 -0.73
C ALA A 269 6.79 -6.37 -0.64
N GLU A 270 7.15 -5.95 0.58
CA GLU A 270 8.30 -5.08 0.85
C GLU A 270 9.62 -5.78 0.52
N LYS A 271 9.80 -7.03 0.96
CA LYS A 271 11.00 -7.83 0.62
C LYS A 271 11.19 -7.93 -0.90
N ARG A 272 10.11 -8.27 -1.63
CA ARG A 272 10.12 -8.33 -3.11
C ARG A 272 10.34 -6.97 -3.76
N TYR A 273 9.84 -5.88 -3.18
CA TYR A 273 10.09 -4.53 -3.64
C TYR A 273 11.55 -4.11 -3.44
N ARG A 274 12.10 -4.26 -2.23
CA ARG A 274 13.51 -3.96 -1.91
C ARG A 274 14.46 -4.78 -2.78
N ALA A 275 14.19 -6.08 -2.99
CA ALA A 275 14.97 -6.91 -3.90
C ALA A 275 14.96 -6.38 -5.35
N ARG A 276 13.79 -5.99 -5.87
CA ARG A 276 13.65 -5.39 -7.22
C ARG A 276 14.39 -4.06 -7.34
N VAL A 277 14.33 -3.20 -6.32
CA VAL A 277 15.02 -1.91 -6.30
C VAL A 277 16.53 -2.09 -6.19
N ASN A 278 16.99 -2.97 -5.28
CA ASN A 278 18.40 -3.31 -5.12
C ASN A 278 18.99 -3.90 -6.40
N ALA A 279 18.27 -4.78 -7.11
CA ALA A 279 18.69 -5.30 -8.42
C ALA A 279 18.82 -4.18 -9.48
N LYS A 280 17.87 -3.24 -9.53
CA LYS A 280 17.96 -2.06 -10.42
C LYS A 280 19.12 -1.13 -10.04
N ARG A 281 19.40 -0.96 -8.76
CA ARG A 281 20.51 -0.15 -8.24
C ARG A 281 21.87 -0.80 -8.50
N ALA A 282 21.98 -2.12 -8.31
CA ALA A 282 23.17 -2.90 -8.62
C ALA A 282 23.53 -2.79 -10.12
N ARG A 283 22.53 -2.87 -11.02
CA ARG A 283 22.73 -2.60 -12.47
C ARG A 283 23.26 -1.20 -12.77
N LYS A 284 22.95 -0.22 -11.92
CA LYS A 284 23.43 1.17 -12.02
C LYS A 284 24.70 1.43 -11.20
N GLY A 285 25.27 0.42 -10.53
CA GLY A 285 26.43 0.55 -9.65
C GLY A 285 26.18 1.41 -8.40
N LEU A 286 24.93 1.51 -7.95
CA LEU A 286 24.52 2.25 -6.75
C LEU A 286 24.47 1.31 -5.52
N PRO A 287 24.69 1.81 -4.29
CA PRO A 287 24.55 1.04 -3.05
C PRO A 287 23.15 0.46 -2.89
N SER A 288 23.03 -0.63 -2.14
CA SER A 288 21.74 -1.19 -1.74
C SER A 288 20.98 -0.23 -0.82
N LEU A 289 19.64 -0.35 -0.77
CA LEU A 289 18.80 0.43 0.14
C LEU A 289 19.25 0.33 1.60
N GLU A 290 19.70 -0.85 2.04
CA GLU A 290 20.15 -1.07 3.41
C GLU A 290 21.51 -0.44 3.72
N GLU A 291 22.39 -0.34 2.72
CA GLU A 291 23.67 0.36 2.88
C GLU A 291 23.48 1.87 2.90
N GLU A 292 22.54 2.39 2.11
CA GLU A 292 22.15 3.80 2.10
C GLU A 292 21.46 4.18 3.42
N GLU A 293 20.50 3.40 3.90
CA GLU A 293 19.84 3.58 5.20
C GLU A 293 20.86 3.51 6.35
N ARG A 294 21.81 2.57 6.32
CA ARG A 294 22.90 2.49 7.32
C ARG A 294 23.82 3.70 7.27
N ALA A 295 24.16 4.18 6.08
CA ALA A 295 24.99 5.37 5.91
C ALA A 295 24.26 6.64 6.39
N GLU A 296 22.97 6.78 6.10
CA GLU A 296 22.13 7.86 6.60
C GLU A 296 21.95 7.81 8.12
N ALA A 297 21.70 6.63 8.69
CA ALA A 297 21.60 6.45 10.14
C ALA A 297 22.93 6.79 10.85
N ALA A 298 24.06 6.36 10.27
CA ALA A 298 25.39 6.73 10.77
C ALA A 298 25.63 8.25 10.67
N ALA A 299 25.29 8.87 9.54
CA ALA A 299 25.43 10.32 9.35
C ALA A 299 24.52 11.12 10.29
N LYS A 300 23.31 10.62 10.56
CA LYS A 300 22.37 11.24 11.50
C LYS A 300 22.85 11.10 12.95
N ALA A 301 23.39 9.94 13.33
CA ALA A 301 23.99 9.73 14.65
C ALA A 301 25.24 10.61 14.86
N GLU A 302 26.05 10.79 13.82
CA GLU A 302 27.21 11.69 13.81
C GLU A 302 26.79 13.16 13.90
N ALA A 303 25.72 13.57 13.20
CA ALA A 303 25.15 14.92 13.26
C ALA A 303 24.44 15.24 14.59
N GLU A 304 23.83 14.26 15.24
CA GLU A 304 23.22 14.38 16.58
C GLU A 304 24.27 14.36 17.72
N GLY A 305 25.57 14.34 17.40
CA GLY A 305 26.64 14.36 18.40
C GLY A 305 26.73 13.09 19.24
N ARG A 306 26.08 11.99 18.82
CA ARG A 306 26.17 10.67 19.48
C ARG A 306 27.44 9.94 19.07
N THR A 307 28.58 10.63 19.10
CA THR A 307 29.89 9.99 19.01
C THR A 307 30.42 9.74 20.41
N GLY A 308 29.93 8.69 21.04
CA GLY A 308 30.43 8.23 22.33
C GLY A 308 30.13 6.75 22.51
N GLY A 309 31.07 5.89 22.14
CA GLY A 309 31.02 4.48 22.50
C GLY A 309 31.77 3.52 21.59
N GLN A 310 32.96 3.11 22.05
CA GLN A 310 33.75 1.95 21.62
C GLN A 310 34.42 1.99 20.23
N ARG A 311 35.64 2.53 20.19
CA ARG A 311 36.67 2.03 19.28
C ARG A 311 36.99 0.59 19.71
N VAL A 312 36.46 -0.41 19.01
CA VAL A 312 36.84 -1.81 19.23
C VAL A 312 38.32 -1.95 18.83
N GLN A 313 39.17 -2.03 19.83
CA GLN A 313 40.60 -2.25 19.66
C GLN A 313 40.79 -3.72 19.28
N PRO A 314 41.47 -4.04 18.16
CA PRO A 314 41.66 -5.43 17.77
C PRO A 314 42.56 -6.12 18.79
N VAL A 315 42.00 -7.09 19.51
CA VAL A 315 42.76 -7.90 20.48
C VAL A 315 43.72 -8.80 19.70
N ARG A 316 45.03 -8.64 19.94
CA ARG A 316 46.05 -9.55 19.38
C ARG A 316 45.89 -10.95 19.96
N LYS A 317 45.96 -11.94 19.09
CA LYS A 317 45.63 -13.37 19.28
C LYS A 317 46.54 -14.17 20.25
N ASN A 318 47.33 -13.54 21.10
CA ASN A 318 48.39 -14.21 21.88
C ASN A 318 48.14 -14.30 23.40
N ARG A 319 46.89 -14.28 23.86
CA ARG A 319 46.58 -14.48 25.29
C ARG A 319 45.54 -15.57 25.54
N GLN A 320 45.79 -16.73 24.93
CA GLN A 320 45.10 -17.98 25.26
C GLN A 320 46.13 -19.01 25.73
N LYS A 321 46.90 -18.66 26.77
CA LYS A 321 47.65 -19.62 27.60
C LYS A 321 48.08 -18.92 28.89
N LYS A 322 47.91 -19.63 30.01
CA LYS A 322 48.14 -19.26 31.42
C LYS A 322 47.03 -18.47 32.13
N SER A 323 46.10 -19.22 32.72
CA SER A 323 45.88 -19.16 34.17
C SER A 323 45.54 -20.56 34.69
N GLY A 324 46.49 -21.22 35.37
CA GLY A 324 46.14 -22.20 36.40
C GLY A 324 45.70 -21.44 37.66
N GLY A 325 45.06 -22.02 38.67
CA GLY A 325 44.62 -23.38 38.98
C GLY A 325 44.12 -23.35 40.43
N GLN A 326 43.26 -24.29 40.85
CA GLN A 326 43.19 -24.75 42.25
C GLN A 326 42.31 -26.00 42.40
N ASN A 327 42.77 -26.86 43.32
CA ASN A 327 42.42 -28.23 43.68
C ASN A 327 40.94 -28.55 43.95
N SER A 328 40.56 -29.82 43.69
CA SER A 328 40.16 -30.77 44.76
C SER A 328 39.96 -32.20 44.22
N ASP A 329 40.68 -33.15 44.83
CA ASP A 329 40.37 -34.56 45.12
C ASP A 329 39.80 -35.51 44.04
N ALA A 330 40.61 -36.52 43.66
CA ALA A 330 40.38 -37.94 44.00
C ALA A 330 41.44 -38.85 43.33
N ARG A 331 41.61 -40.03 43.93
CA ARG A 331 42.74 -40.99 43.86
C ARG A 331 42.95 -41.75 42.52
N PRO A 332 44.10 -42.45 42.36
CA PRO A 332 44.64 -42.92 41.08
C PRO A 332 44.22 -44.35 40.73
N ASP A 333 44.43 -44.76 39.47
CA ASP A 333 45.26 -45.93 39.12
C ASP A 333 45.23 -46.24 37.60
N VAL A 334 46.29 -46.95 37.19
CA VAL A 334 46.50 -47.73 35.94
C VAL A 334 47.28 -47.05 34.80
N GLU A 335 48.62 -47.19 34.91
CA GLU A 335 49.53 -47.98 34.04
C GLU A 335 49.53 -47.83 32.50
N GLN A 336 50.78 -47.66 32.01
CA GLN A 336 51.43 -48.17 30.77
C GLN A 336 50.75 -47.88 29.42
N ASP A 337 51.44 -47.58 28.32
CA ASP A 337 52.76 -47.98 27.89
C ASP A 337 53.27 -47.01 26.81
N ALA A 338 54.59 -46.98 26.65
CA ALA A 338 55.26 -46.33 25.54
C ALA A 338 55.10 -47.18 24.27
N THR A 339 55.15 -46.56 23.10
CA THR A 339 56.17 -46.90 22.07
C THR A 339 56.07 -45.99 20.86
N ASP A 340 57.26 -45.76 20.33
CA ASP A 340 57.65 -44.99 19.17
C ASP A 340 56.98 -45.44 17.87
N GLU A 341 56.89 -44.52 16.90
CA GLU A 341 57.57 -44.76 15.63
C GLU A 341 57.78 -43.47 14.84
N VAL A 342 59.06 -43.21 14.57
CA VAL A 342 59.58 -42.25 13.61
C VAL A 342 59.64 -42.95 12.26
N THR A 343 59.16 -42.32 11.19
CA THR A 343 59.78 -42.50 9.87
C THR A 343 59.75 -41.20 9.07
N ASP A 344 60.85 -41.05 8.35
CA ASP A 344 61.49 -39.87 7.81
C ASP A 344 61.17 -39.65 6.31
N SER A 345 61.75 -38.57 5.77
CA SER A 345 62.07 -38.27 4.36
C SER A 345 60.96 -37.67 3.47
N GLU A 346 61.01 -36.36 3.15
CA GLU A 346 61.80 -35.69 2.06
C GLU A 346 61.10 -35.89 0.68
N ASP A 347 60.96 -34.95 -0.25
CA ASP A 347 61.64 -33.70 -0.57
C ASP A 347 60.83 -32.90 -1.63
N SER A 348 61.27 -31.66 -1.89
CA SER A 348 61.12 -30.88 -3.14
C SER A 348 59.91 -29.93 -3.38
N ALA A 349 60.21 -28.65 -3.15
CA ALA A 349 60.20 -27.53 -4.11
C ALA A 349 58.97 -27.16 -4.99
N SER A 350 58.60 -25.88 -4.84
CA SER A 350 58.30 -24.89 -5.90
C SER A 350 56.85 -24.58 -6.33
N SER A 351 56.44 -23.38 -5.89
CA SER A 351 55.61 -22.35 -6.55
C SER A 351 54.22 -22.70 -7.12
N LYS A 352 53.17 -22.21 -6.43
CA LYS A 352 51.85 -21.93 -7.03
C LYS A 352 51.44 -20.47 -6.81
N SER A 353 51.27 -19.76 -7.92
CA SER A 353 50.56 -18.49 -8.02
C SER A 353 49.10 -18.67 -7.60
N HIS A 354 48.56 -17.82 -6.71
CA HIS A 354 47.12 -17.74 -6.45
C HIS A 354 46.62 -16.34 -6.80
N GLY A 355 45.76 -16.28 -7.82
CA GLY A 355 45.00 -15.08 -8.18
C GLY A 355 43.95 -14.75 -7.12
N LEU A 356 43.68 -13.44 -6.99
CA LEU A 356 42.64 -12.88 -6.12
C LEU A 356 41.24 -13.37 -6.56
N SER A 357 40.34 -13.57 -5.60
CA SER A 357 38.96 -13.95 -5.88
C SER A 357 38.16 -12.81 -6.55
N ASP A 358 37.12 -13.15 -7.33
CA ASP A 358 36.31 -12.15 -8.05
C ASP A 358 35.64 -11.12 -7.12
N GLU A 359 35.30 -11.52 -5.89
CA GLU A 359 34.79 -10.62 -4.85
C GLU A 359 35.84 -9.61 -4.37
N GLU A 360 37.09 -10.03 -4.23
CA GLU A 360 38.20 -9.14 -3.84
C GLU A 360 38.55 -8.15 -4.96
N ILE A 361 38.45 -8.58 -6.22
CA ILE A 361 38.63 -7.72 -7.38
C ILE A 361 37.52 -6.67 -7.45
N ALA A 362 36.27 -7.06 -7.20
CA ALA A 362 35.12 -6.15 -7.15
C ALA A 362 35.24 -5.12 -6.02
N ARG A 363 35.62 -5.56 -4.81
CA ARG A 363 35.90 -4.68 -3.67
C ARG A 363 37.02 -3.67 -3.96
N ARG A 364 38.15 -4.13 -4.52
CA ARG A 364 39.26 -3.23 -4.88
C ARG A 364 38.89 -2.21 -5.96
N ARG A 365 38.07 -2.59 -6.96
CA ARG A 365 37.55 -1.64 -7.96
C ARG A 365 36.62 -0.61 -7.32
N TYR A 366 35.77 -1.03 -6.39
CA TYR A 366 34.88 -0.15 -5.65
C TYR A 366 35.66 0.85 -4.80
N GLU A 367 36.64 0.39 -4.03
CA GLU A 367 37.50 1.24 -3.20
C GLU A 367 38.29 2.26 -4.02
N ARG A 368 38.83 1.85 -5.17
CA ARG A 368 39.52 2.78 -6.09
C ARG A 368 38.58 3.86 -6.62
N ARG A 369 37.36 3.50 -7.04
CA ARG A 369 36.36 4.48 -7.52
C ARG A 369 35.87 5.40 -6.40
N ALA A 370 35.71 4.88 -5.18
CA ALA A 370 35.33 5.66 -4.01
C ALA A 370 36.42 6.70 -3.64
N ARG A 371 37.70 6.31 -3.68
CA ARG A 371 38.83 7.25 -3.50
C ARG A 371 38.85 8.33 -4.57
N GLN A 372 38.72 7.96 -5.85
CA GLN A 372 38.68 8.92 -6.95
C GLN A 372 37.52 9.93 -6.81
N ARG A 373 36.34 9.50 -6.38
CA ARG A 373 35.20 10.39 -6.12
C ARG A 373 35.45 11.35 -4.96
N ARG A 374 36.07 10.87 -3.87
CA ARG A 374 36.44 11.71 -2.72
C ARG A 374 37.48 12.75 -3.10
N GLU A 375 38.49 12.37 -3.87
CA GLU A 375 39.51 13.29 -4.38
C GLU A 375 38.92 14.33 -5.35
N ALA A 376 38.04 13.91 -6.26
CA ALA A 376 37.36 14.82 -7.17
C ALA A 376 36.46 15.82 -6.43
N ALA A 377 35.75 15.38 -5.39
CA ALA A 377 34.94 16.25 -4.54
C ALA A 377 35.80 17.23 -3.73
N ALA A 378 36.94 16.77 -3.19
CA ALA A 378 37.90 17.62 -2.49
C ALA A 378 38.50 18.69 -3.42
N ARG A 379 38.88 18.32 -4.66
CA ARG A 379 39.35 19.25 -5.69
C ARG A 379 38.30 20.30 -6.06
N ARG A 380 37.04 19.90 -6.24
CA ARG A 380 35.93 20.83 -6.50
C ARG A 380 35.70 21.80 -5.33
N LYS A 381 35.74 21.32 -4.09
CA LYS A 381 35.64 22.17 -2.89
C LYS A 381 36.82 23.16 -2.78
N ALA A 382 38.04 22.71 -3.07
CA ALA A 382 39.22 23.58 -3.06
C ALA A 382 39.16 24.67 -4.14
N GLN A 383 38.69 24.32 -5.35
CA GLN A 383 38.48 25.27 -6.45
C GLN A 383 37.38 26.29 -6.13
N ALA A 384 36.26 25.85 -5.54
CA ALA A 384 35.19 26.74 -5.09
C ALA A 384 35.67 27.71 -4.01
N LYS A 385 36.51 27.26 -3.07
CA LYS A 385 37.11 28.11 -2.04
C LYS A 385 38.09 29.14 -2.62
N LYS A 386 38.88 28.78 -3.64
CA LYS A 386 39.75 29.73 -4.36
C LYS A 386 38.96 30.78 -5.15
N LYS A 387 37.83 30.42 -5.78
CA LYS A 387 36.93 31.37 -6.46
C LYS A 387 36.20 32.31 -5.53
N ARG A 388 36.08 31.98 -4.23
CA ARG A 388 35.41 32.83 -3.23
C ARG A 388 36.36 33.81 -2.53
N ASN A 389 37.68 33.64 -2.72
CA ASN A 389 38.74 34.47 -2.11
C ASN A 389 39.48 35.34 -3.15
N ARG A 390 39.05 35.31 -4.41
CA ARG A 390 39.33 36.31 -5.44
C ARG A 390 38.03 37.07 -5.65
#